data_AF-A0A940A6Z8-F1
#
_entry.id   AF-A0A940A6Z8-F1
#
_cell.length_a   1.000
_cell.length_b   1.000
_cell.length_c   1.000
_cell.angle_alpha   90.00
_cell.angle_beta   90.00
_cell.angle_gamma   90.00
#
_symmetry.space_group_name_H-M   'P 1'
#
loop_
_entity.id
_entity.type
_entity.pdbx_description
1 polymer ?
#
loop_
_entity_poly.entity_id
_entity_poly.type
_entity_poly.pdbx_seq_one_letter_code
_entity_poly.pdbx_strand_id
1 'polypeptide(L)'
;MKNFSFTIFCIFLSILCITGNAQTVIHVETAGTLPTMLSSSEKELKVTGIINGTDIKYIRSLVTAGTVTSLNWSEVKIVAGGEAYFESFTTQDDVIGQKMSYNCTKLQTMVLPKTITSIQGTAFAGTGLKQIDIPNSVITLGGDCFAYCGSLATVVIGQKVKNLSQGVFYNSSVKKA
;
A
#
# COMPACT_ATOMS: atom_id res chain seq x y z
N MET A 1 44.63 -6.89 -9.12
CA MET A 1 43.83 -7.59 -8.10
C MET A 1 42.71 -6.64 -7.69
N LYS A 2 41.50 -6.87 -8.21
CA LYS A 2 40.32 -6.04 -7.91
C LYS A 2 39.62 -6.67 -6.72
N ASN A 3 39.66 -5.99 -5.57
CA ASN A 3 38.91 -6.39 -4.38
C ASN A 3 37.42 -6.11 -4.65
N PHE A 4 36.67 -7.17 -4.95
CA PHE A 4 35.22 -7.15 -4.88
C PHE A 4 34.84 -7.13 -3.39
N SER A 5 34.35 -5.99 -2.92
CA SER A 5 33.71 -5.87 -1.61
C SER A 5 32.38 -6.61 -1.67
N PHE A 6 32.36 -7.86 -1.20
CA PHE A 6 31.13 -8.58 -0.88
C PHE A 6 30.54 -7.97 0.40
N THR A 7 29.67 -6.98 0.25
CA THR A 7 28.77 -6.60 1.33
C THR A 7 27.73 -7.71 1.45
N ILE A 8 27.91 -8.58 2.44
CA ILE A 8 26.91 -9.58 2.84
C ILE A 8 25.65 -8.82 3.24
N PHE A 9 24.60 -8.95 2.44
CA PHE A 9 23.24 -8.52 2.77
C PHE A 9 22.73 -9.45 3.87
N CYS A 10 22.89 -9.05 5.13
CA CYS A 10 22.25 -9.71 6.25
C CYS A 10 20.74 -9.46 6.16
N ILE A 11 20.01 -10.39 5.53
CA ILE A 11 18.55 -10.49 5.68
C ILE A 11 18.31 -10.83 7.15
N PHE A 12 17.96 -9.84 7.97
CA PHE A 12 17.45 -10.09 9.31
C PHE A 12 16.02 -10.62 9.19
N LEU A 13 15.90 -11.90 8.81
CA LEU A 13 14.66 -12.65 8.99
C LEU A 13 14.64 -13.08 10.47
N SER A 14 14.15 -12.22 11.35
CA SER A 14 13.90 -12.60 12.74
C SER A 14 12.67 -13.52 12.77
N ILE A 15 12.86 -14.81 12.45
CA ILE A 15 11.85 -15.84 12.68
C ILE A 15 11.82 -16.10 14.18
N LEU A 16 10.98 -15.36 14.90
CA LEU A 16 10.48 -15.84 16.18
C LEU A 16 9.31 -16.78 15.87
N CYS A 17 9.58 -18.09 15.82
CA CYS A 17 8.56 -19.11 15.69
C CYS A 17 7.73 -19.12 17.00
N ILE A 18 6.59 -18.42 16.98
CA ILE A 18 5.51 -18.62 17.94
C ILE A 18 4.25 -18.87 17.11
N THR A 19 3.61 -20.00 17.35
CA THR A 19 2.37 -20.42 16.69
C THR A 19 1.27 -19.37 16.90
N GLY A 20 1.02 -18.56 15.87
CA GLY A 20 -0.04 -17.55 15.81
C GLY A 20 0.29 -16.56 14.71
N ASN A 21 -0.51 -16.55 13.62
CA ASN A 21 -0.35 -15.76 12.38
C ASN A 21 0.59 -14.54 12.52
N ALA A 22 1.89 -14.76 12.32
CA ALA A 22 2.89 -13.75 12.56
C ALA A 22 2.89 -12.79 11.37
N GLN A 23 2.63 -11.51 11.63
CA GLN A 23 2.82 -10.45 10.66
C GLN A 23 4.27 -10.49 10.15
N THR A 24 4.44 -10.66 8.84
CA THR A 24 5.77 -10.58 8.23
C THR A 24 6.17 -9.12 8.09
N VAL A 25 7.35 -8.77 8.57
CA VAL A 25 7.90 -7.42 8.48
C VAL A 25 9.08 -7.42 7.52
N ILE A 26 9.05 -6.54 6.52
CA ILE A 26 10.13 -6.38 5.54
C ILE A 26 10.57 -4.93 5.49
N HIS A 27 11.89 -4.73 5.48
CA HIS A 27 12.50 -3.43 5.28
C HIS A 27 13.11 -3.35 3.88
N VAL A 28 12.64 -2.39 3.09
CA VAL A 28 13.14 -2.12 1.74
C VAL A 28 14.12 -0.96 1.82
N GLU A 29 15.42 -1.26 1.81
CA GLU A 29 16.48 -0.24 1.82
C GLU A 29 16.57 0.49 0.48
N THR A 30 16.45 -0.27 -0.62
CA THR A 30 16.54 0.26 -1.99
C THR A 30 15.22 0.04 -2.71
N ALA A 31 14.58 1.12 -3.16
CA ALA A 31 13.32 1.04 -3.88
C ALA A 31 13.43 0.15 -5.13
N GLY A 32 12.44 -0.69 -5.37
CA GLY A 32 12.34 -1.66 -6.46
C GLY A 32 12.87 -3.05 -6.12
N THR A 33 13.37 -3.28 -4.90
CA THR A 33 13.97 -4.56 -4.50
C THR A 33 13.04 -5.48 -3.70
N LEU A 34 11.83 -5.04 -3.35
CA LEU A 34 10.86 -5.89 -2.65
C LEU A 34 10.59 -7.25 -3.34
N PRO A 35 10.53 -7.36 -4.69
CA PRO A 35 10.32 -8.65 -5.35
C PRO A 35 11.40 -9.70 -5.06
N THR A 36 12.59 -9.30 -4.61
CA THR A 36 13.68 -10.24 -4.27
C THR A 36 13.69 -10.63 -2.79
N MET A 37 12.76 -10.11 -1.97
CA MET A 37 12.76 -10.26 -0.52
C MET A 37 11.67 -11.18 0.04
N LEU A 38 10.62 -11.47 -0.73
CA LEU A 38 9.40 -12.17 -0.26
C LEU A 38 9.32 -13.62 -0.72
N SER A 39 8.77 -14.50 0.14
CA SER A 39 8.50 -15.91 -0.18
C SER A 39 7.05 -16.30 0.12
N SER A 40 6.17 -15.99 -0.83
CA SER A 40 4.87 -16.62 -1.17
C SER A 40 3.85 -17.06 -0.09
N SER A 41 3.96 -16.71 1.19
CA SER A 41 3.07 -17.24 2.25
C SER A 41 2.51 -16.22 3.24
N GLU A 42 2.73 -14.94 3.02
CA GLU A 42 2.45 -13.88 3.99
C GLU A 42 1.05 -13.28 3.82
N LYS A 43 0.09 -13.62 4.69
CA LYS A 43 -1.26 -13.00 4.70
C LYS A 43 -1.24 -11.55 5.18
N GLU A 44 -0.40 -11.27 6.16
CA GLU A 44 -0.25 -9.96 6.79
C GLU A 44 1.18 -9.47 6.59
N LEU A 45 1.33 -8.39 5.82
CA LEU A 45 2.63 -7.86 5.42
C LEU A 45 2.79 -6.42 5.88
N LYS A 46 3.77 -6.19 6.77
CA LYS A 46 4.28 -4.87 7.08
C LYS A 46 5.49 -4.59 6.21
N VAL A 47 5.42 -3.52 5.42
CA VAL A 47 6.55 -3.00 4.65
C VAL A 47 7.02 -1.72 5.33
N THR A 48 8.34 -1.55 5.40
CA THR A 48 9.00 -0.35 5.92
C THR A 48 10.10 0.08 4.95
N GLY A 49 10.58 1.31 5.05
CA GLY A 49 11.64 1.81 4.16
C GLY A 49 11.07 2.47 2.90
N ILE A 50 11.79 2.36 1.78
CA ILE A 50 11.51 3.14 0.57
C ILE A 50 10.99 2.23 -0.54
N ILE A 51 9.84 2.56 -1.13
CA ILE A 51 9.25 1.78 -2.22
C ILE A 51 8.92 2.63 -3.44
N ASN A 52 8.96 2.03 -4.63
CA ASN A 52 8.60 2.66 -5.90
C ASN A 52 7.65 1.78 -6.73
N GLY A 53 7.44 2.14 -8.01
CA GLY A 53 6.49 1.46 -8.87
C GLY A 53 6.73 -0.05 -9.06
N THR A 54 7.99 -0.50 -9.06
CA THR A 54 8.30 -1.94 -9.17
C THR A 54 7.82 -2.71 -7.93
N ASP A 55 8.02 -2.16 -6.73
CA ASP A 55 7.56 -2.79 -5.49
C ASP A 55 6.04 -2.81 -5.42
N ILE A 56 5.39 -1.69 -5.77
CA ILE A 56 3.93 -1.57 -5.79
C ILE A 56 3.33 -2.57 -6.78
N LYS A 57 3.92 -2.74 -7.97
CA LYS A 57 3.49 -3.74 -8.95
C LYS A 57 3.49 -5.15 -8.36
N TYR A 58 4.54 -5.48 -7.62
CA TYR A 58 4.66 -6.78 -6.97
C TYR A 58 3.68 -6.94 -5.80
N ILE A 59 3.51 -5.93 -4.95
CA ILE A 59 2.50 -5.96 -3.90
C ILE A 59 1.10 -6.16 -4.48
N ARG A 60 0.77 -5.47 -5.59
CA ARG A 60 -0.50 -5.68 -6.31
C ARG A 60 -0.67 -7.12 -6.76
N SER A 61 0.38 -7.78 -7.25
CA SER A 61 0.28 -9.18 -7.70
C SER A 61 0.00 -10.12 -6.52
N LEU A 62 0.68 -9.91 -5.38
CA LEU A 62 0.46 -10.68 -4.15
C LEU A 62 -0.96 -10.52 -3.61
N VAL A 63 -1.47 -9.29 -3.62
CA VAL A 63 -2.84 -9.00 -3.18
C VAL A 63 -3.86 -9.57 -4.15
N THR A 64 -3.65 -9.46 -5.46
CA THR A 64 -4.56 -10.00 -6.47
C THR A 64 -4.64 -11.53 -6.39
N ALA A 65 -3.51 -12.19 -6.16
CA ALA A 65 -3.44 -13.64 -5.90
C ALA A 65 -4.11 -14.04 -4.57
N GLY A 66 -4.38 -13.08 -3.67
CA GLY A 66 -4.90 -13.33 -2.34
C GLY A 66 -3.86 -13.90 -1.37
N THR A 67 -2.57 -13.89 -1.75
CA THR A 67 -1.46 -14.25 -0.86
C THR A 67 -1.40 -13.27 0.30
N VAL A 68 -1.40 -11.97 -0.01
CA VAL A 68 -1.47 -10.87 0.98
C VAL A 68 -2.90 -10.33 1.03
N THR A 69 -3.45 -10.17 2.22
CA THR A 69 -4.79 -9.56 2.43
C THR A 69 -4.76 -8.35 3.37
N SER A 70 -3.65 -8.15 4.09
CA SER A 70 -3.45 -7.03 5.00
C SER A 70 -2.09 -6.39 4.76
N LEU A 71 -2.08 -5.07 4.56
CA LEU A 71 -0.87 -4.28 4.34
C LEU A 71 -0.72 -3.25 5.46
N ASN A 72 0.50 -3.16 6.00
CA ASN A 72 0.88 -2.07 6.88
C ASN A 72 2.05 -1.30 6.27
N TRP A 73 1.78 -0.07 5.83
CA TRP A 73 2.75 0.84 5.24
C TRP A 73 3.01 2.07 6.12
N SER A 74 2.72 2.01 7.41
CA SER A 74 2.86 3.16 8.33
C SER A 74 4.26 3.78 8.38
N GLU A 75 5.29 3.03 7.98
CA GLU A 75 6.71 3.42 7.95
C GLU A 75 7.30 3.36 6.53
N VAL A 76 6.44 3.42 5.50
CA VAL A 76 6.86 3.47 4.10
C VAL A 76 7.08 4.92 3.67
N LYS A 77 8.11 5.14 2.86
CA LYS A 77 8.25 6.30 1.99
C LYS A 77 8.03 5.87 0.55
N ILE A 78 7.03 6.45 -0.12
CA ILE A 78 6.80 6.22 -1.54
C ILE A 78 7.65 7.22 -2.32
N VAL A 79 8.40 6.75 -3.31
CA VAL A 79 9.21 7.59 -4.19
C VAL A 79 8.90 7.32 -5.67
N ALA A 80 9.17 8.32 -6.51
CA ALA A 80 9.14 8.15 -7.96
C ALA A 80 10.17 7.12 -8.44
N GLY A 81 9.87 6.46 -9.57
CA GLY A 81 10.76 5.50 -10.24
C GLY A 81 10.24 4.07 -10.25
N GLY A 82 11.07 3.16 -10.75
CA GLY A 82 10.68 1.76 -11.01
C GLY A 82 9.78 1.62 -12.25
N GLU A 83 9.14 0.46 -12.36
CA GLU A 83 8.19 0.16 -13.43
C GLU A 83 6.83 0.83 -13.21
N ALA A 84 6.00 0.91 -14.26
CA ALA A 84 4.58 1.20 -14.09
C ALA A 84 3.93 0.10 -13.24
N TYR A 85 3.21 0.50 -12.18
CA TYR A 85 2.58 -0.46 -11.27
C TYR A 85 1.24 -0.98 -11.76
N PHE A 86 0.58 -0.23 -12.66
CA PHE A 86 -0.66 -0.62 -13.29
C PHE A 86 -0.83 0.13 -14.61
N GLU A 87 -1.04 -0.58 -15.71
CA GLU A 87 -1.12 0.03 -17.05
C GLU A 87 0.09 0.97 -17.29
N SER A 88 -0.15 2.28 -17.46
CA SER A 88 0.88 3.32 -17.64
C SER A 88 1.14 4.15 -16.37
N PHE A 89 0.51 3.84 -15.24
CA PHE A 89 0.63 4.61 -14.01
C PHE A 89 1.93 4.30 -13.25
N THR A 90 2.66 5.35 -12.89
CA THR A 90 3.95 5.31 -12.18
C THR A 90 3.85 6.00 -10.82
N THR A 91 4.79 5.73 -9.91
CA THR A 91 4.82 6.35 -8.58
C THR A 91 5.33 7.80 -8.64
N GLN A 92 4.90 8.57 -7.65
CA GLN A 92 5.39 9.91 -7.33
C GLN A 92 5.66 9.97 -5.83
N ASP A 93 6.51 10.90 -5.40
CA ASP A 93 6.89 11.05 -4.00
C ASP A 93 5.68 11.34 -3.11
N ASP A 94 5.55 10.59 -2.01
CA ASP A 94 4.54 10.79 -0.97
C ASP A 94 3.08 10.81 -1.49
N VAL A 95 2.78 10.01 -2.53
CA VAL A 95 1.45 9.91 -3.13
C VAL A 95 0.98 8.45 -3.22
N ILE A 96 -0.26 8.20 -2.79
CA ILE A 96 -0.98 6.99 -3.20
C ILE A 96 -1.57 7.28 -4.58
N GLY A 97 -0.93 6.74 -5.60
CA GLY A 97 -1.17 7.07 -7.01
C GLY A 97 -2.49 6.55 -7.58
N GLN A 98 -2.87 7.10 -8.73
CA GLN A 98 -4.08 6.72 -9.44
C GLN A 98 -4.10 5.20 -9.74
N LYS A 99 -5.22 4.55 -9.43
CA LYS A 99 -5.41 3.10 -9.57
C LYS A 99 -4.41 2.21 -8.80
N MET A 100 -3.62 2.75 -7.84
CA MET A 100 -2.55 2.01 -7.14
C MET A 100 -2.99 0.68 -6.49
N SER A 101 -4.22 0.58 -6.01
CA SER A 101 -4.87 -0.65 -5.51
C SER A 101 -6.21 -0.91 -6.20
N TYR A 102 -6.41 -0.39 -7.43
CA TYR A 102 -7.63 -0.61 -8.20
C TYR A 102 -7.88 -2.10 -8.41
N ASN A 103 -9.11 -2.53 -8.10
CA ASN A 103 -9.60 -3.91 -8.17
C ASN A 103 -8.77 -4.94 -7.38
N CYS A 104 -8.00 -4.51 -6.39
CA CYS A 104 -7.39 -5.40 -5.41
C CYS A 104 -8.44 -5.92 -4.41
N THR A 105 -9.40 -6.72 -4.89
CA THR A 105 -10.60 -7.16 -4.16
C THR A 105 -10.30 -7.97 -2.90
N LYS A 106 -9.10 -8.57 -2.80
CA LYS A 106 -8.65 -9.34 -1.62
C LYS A 106 -7.99 -8.48 -0.54
N LEU A 107 -7.71 -7.20 -0.80
CA LEU A 107 -7.16 -6.28 0.20
C LEU A 107 -8.25 -5.94 1.22
N GLN A 108 -8.12 -6.42 2.45
CA GLN A 108 -9.09 -6.22 3.52
C GLN A 108 -8.67 -5.13 4.52
N THR A 109 -7.36 -4.98 4.72
CA THR A 109 -6.78 -4.04 5.68
C THR A 109 -5.62 -3.29 5.03
N MET A 110 -5.58 -1.97 5.24
CA MET A 110 -4.53 -1.10 4.77
C MET A 110 -4.21 -0.05 5.84
N VAL A 111 -2.97 -0.02 6.31
CA VAL A 111 -2.44 1.10 7.10
C VAL A 111 -1.61 1.98 6.17
N LEU A 112 -2.05 3.22 5.97
CA LEU A 112 -1.40 4.15 5.04
C LEU A 112 -0.08 4.70 5.59
N PRO A 113 0.88 5.07 4.72
CA PRO A 113 2.06 5.79 5.15
C PRO A 113 1.72 7.13 5.76
N LYS A 114 2.38 7.50 6.86
CA LYS A 114 2.07 8.72 7.62
C LYS A 114 2.46 10.02 6.90
N THR A 115 3.29 9.94 5.87
CA THR A 115 3.85 11.11 5.15
C THR A 115 3.09 11.48 3.88
N ILE A 116 2.19 10.62 3.39
CA ILE A 116 1.53 10.86 2.11
C ILE A 116 0.72 12.16 2.15
N THR A 117 0.71 12.87 1.03
CA THR A 117 0.02 14.16 0.89
C THR A 117 -1.27 14.04 0.08
N SER A 118 -1.43 12.97 -0.70
CA SER A 118 -2.56 12.78 -1.60
C SER A 118 -2.90 11.30 -1.79
N ILE A 119 -4.20 11.02 -1.95
CA ILE A 119 -4.74 9.77 -2.47
C ILE A 119 -5.46 10.10 -3.78
N GLN A 120 -4.92 9.64 -4.90
CA GLN A 120 -5.40 10.02 -6.22
C GLN A 120 -6.63 9.22 -6.67
N GLY A 121 -7.18 9.61 -7.82
CA GLY A 121 -8.46 9.07 -8.30
C GLY A 121 -8.45 7.56 -8.45
N THR A 122 -9.55 6.90 -8.07
CA THR A 122 -9.72 5.43 -8.12
C THR A 122 -8.65 4.60 -7.40
N ALA A 123 -7.81 5.19 -6.55
CA ALA A 123 -6.66 4.53 -5.94
C ALA A 123 -7.01 3.21 -5.23
N PHE A 124 -8.11 3.17 -4.47
CA PHE A 124 -8.60 1.97 -3.78
C PHE A 124 -9.94 1.49 -4.32
N ALA A 125 -10.36 1.95 -5.51
CA ALA A 125 -11.66 1.57 -6.03
C ALA A 125 -11.74 0.05 -6.27
N GLY A 126 -12.84 -0.56 -5.83
CA GLY A 126 -13.08 -2.01 -5.93
C GLY A 126 -12.25 -2.86 -4.95
N THR A 127 -11.67 -2.28 -3.91
CA THR A 127 -10.99 -3.06 -2.85
C THR A 127 -11.96 -3.70 -1.86
N GLY A 128 -11.49 -4.72 -1.13
CA GLY A 128 -12.23 -5.38 -0.06
C GLY A 128 -12.07 -4.71 1.32
N LEU A 129 -11.61 -3.46 1.36
CA LEU A 129 -11.28 -2.75 2.60
C LEU A 129 -12.50 -2.68 3.51
N LYS A 130 -12.30 -2.95 4.80
CA LYS A 130 -13.36 -2.86 5.83
C LYS A 130 -13.36 -1.52 6.54
N GLN A 131 -12.16 -0.97 6.75
CA GLN A 131 -11.93 0.32 7.37
C GLN A 131 -10.70 0.96 6.75
N ILE A 132 -10.60 2.29 6.82
CA ILE A 132 -9.37 3.00 6.52
C ILE A 132 -9.24 4.30 7.31
N ASP A 133 -8.05 4.55 7.83
CA ASP A 133 -7.68 5.80 8.49
C ASP A 133 -6.84 6.65 7.54
N ILE A 134 -7.37 7.80 7.13
CA ILE A 134 -6.69 8.76 6.25
C ILE A 134 -5.81 9.68 7.12
N PRO A 135 -4.47 9.69 6.95
CA PRO A 135 -3.58 10.48 7.79
C PRO A 135 -3.85 11.99 7.72
N ASN A 136 -3.55 12.71 8.80
CA ASN A 136 -3.64 14.18 8.85
C ASN A 136 -2.71 14.90 7.86
N SER A 137 -1.73 14.21 7.27
CA SER A 137 -0.86 14.74 6.21
C SER A 137 -1.58 14.85 4.86
N VAL A 138 -2.66 14.09 4.64
CA VAL A 138 -3.39 14.08 3.38
C VAL A 138 -4.16 15.39 3.21
N ILE A 139 -3.94 16.03 2.07
CA ILE A 139 -4.58 17.28 1.67
C ILE A 139 -5.68 16.99 0.64
N THR A 140 -5.44 16.02 -0.26
CA THR A 140 -6.28 15.78 -1.43
C THR A 140 -6.75 14.32 -1.49
N LEU A 141 -8.06 14.14 -1.72
CA LEU A 141 -8.68 12.87 -2.09
C LEU A 141 -9.27 12.99 -3.50
N GLY A 142 -8.74 12.20 -4.44
CA GLY A 142 -9.17 12.19 -5.83
C GLY A 142 -10.57 11.59 -6.02
N GLY A 143 -11.19 11.87 -7.16
CA GLY A 143 -12.49 11.33 -7.53
C GLY A 143 -12.51 9.80 -7.46
N ASP A 144 -13.59 9.26 -6.91
CA ASP A 144 -13.82 7.81 -6.81
C ASP A 144 -12.72 7.00 -6.09
N CYS A 145 -11.86 7.63 -5.28
CA CYS A 145 -10.70 6.94 -4.70
C CYS A 145 -11.05 5.74 -3.78
N PHE A 146 -12.28 5.68 -3.24
CA PHE A 146 -12.83 4.52 -2.52
C PHE A 146 -14.16 4.04 -3.12
N ALA A 147 -14.41 4.29 -4.41
CA ALA A 147 -15.62 3.81 -5.05
C ALA A 147 -15.68 2.28 -5.09
N TYR A 148 -16.88 1.70 -5.05
CA TYR A 148 -17.13 0.26 -5.11
C TYR A 148 -16.47 -0.56 -3.99
N CYS A 149 -16.04 0.07 -2.89
CA CYS A 149 -15.54 -0.61 -1.71
C CYS A 149 -16.71 -1.13 -0.87
N GLY A 150 -17.36 -2.21 -1.32
CA GLY A 150 -18.62 -2.71 -0.74
C GLY A 150 -18.50 -3.18 0.72
N SER A 151 -17.30 -3.48 1.20
CA SER A 151 -17.06 -3.84 2.62
C SER A 151 -16.66 -2.65 3.50
N LEU A 152 -16.40 -1.47 2.93
CA LEU A 152 -15.86 -0.33 3.66
C LEU A 152 -16.95 0.30 4.50
N ALA A 153 -16.90 0.09 5.81
CA ALA A 153 -17.91 0.54 6.75
C ALA A 153 -17.45 1.75 7.57
N THR A 154 -16.15 1.86 7.83
CA THR A 154 -15.57 2.91 8.69
C THR A 154 -14.47 3.66 7.96
N VAL A 155 -14.55 4.99 7.97
CA VAL A 155 -13.50 5.85 7.44
C VAL A 155 -13.24 6.98 8.41
N VAL A 156 -11.98 7.12 8.86
CA VAL A 156 -11.54 8.28 9.63
C VAL A 156 -10.81 9.21 8.67
N ILE A 157 -11.31 10.43 8.52
CA ILE A 157 -10.74 11.42 7.59
C ILE A 157 -9.81 12.35 8.35
N GLY A 158 -8.57 12.48 7.87
CA GLY A 158 -7.58 13.40 8.44
C GLY A 158 -8.03 14.86 8.36
N GLN A 159 -7.67 15.64 9.38
CA GLN A 159 -8.19 17.00 9.60
C GLN A 159 -7.83 18.00 8.48
N LYS A 160 -6.81 17.72 7.66
CA LYS A 160 -6.35 18.61 6.59
C LYS A 160 -7.02 18.35 5.24
N VAL A 161 -7.86 17.31 5.12
CA VAL A 161 -8.63 17.05 3.91
C VAL A 161 -9.68 18.14 3.77
N LYS A 162 -9.49 19.06 2.81
CA LYS A 162 -10.34 20.26 2.67
C LYS A 162 -11.66 19.96 1.95
N ASN A 163 -11.64 19.03 1.00
CA ASN A 163 -12.79 18.72 0.16
C ASN A 163 -12.84 17.22 -0.13
N LEU A 164 -14.04 16.66 -0.06
CA LEU A 164 -14.32 15.33 -0.60
C LEU A 164 -14.78 15.49 -2.05
N SER A 165 -13.97 15.00 -2.99
CA SER A 165 -14.35 14.96 -4.40
C SER A 165 -15.66 14.19 -4.59
N GLN A 166 -16.37 14.46 -5.69
CA GLN A 166 -17.54 13.68 -6.05
C GLN A 166 -17.16 12.20 -6.16
N GLY A 167 -18.05 11.34 -5.64
CA GLY A 167 -17.94 9.89 -5.81
C GLY A 167 -16.86 9.19 -4.99
N VAL A 168 -16.11 9.89 -4.11
CA VAL A 168 -15.08 9.28 -3.24
C VAL A 168 -15.54 7.96 -2.60
N PHE A 169 -16.79 7.89 -2.14
CA PHE A 169 -17.40 6.70 -1.53
C PHE A 169 -18.57 6.12 -2.35
N TYR A 170 -18.60 6.35 -3.68
CA TYR A 170 -19.66 5.87 -4.56
C TYR A 170 -19.80 4.36 -4.45
N ASN A 171 -21.02 3.85 -4.24
CA ASN A 171 -21.31 2.42 -4.10
C ASN A 171 -20.41 1.70 -3.06
N SER A 172 -20.10 2.38 -1.95
CA SER A 172 -19.47 1.79 -0.77
C SER A 172 -20.48 1.66 0.38
N SER A 173 -20.12 0.92 1.43
CA SER A 173 -20.95 0.76 2.63
C SER A 173 -20.77 1.89 3.66
N VAL A 174 -19.99 2.92 3.33
CA VAL A 174 -19.75 4.06 4.22
C VAL A 174 -21.06 4.82 4.38
N LYS A 175 -21.58 4.85 5.60
CA LYS A 175 -22.77 5.62 5.92
C LYS A 175 -22.40 7.10 5.85
N LYS A 176 -23.10 7.85 4.98
CA LYS A 176 -23.05 9.31 5.01
C LYS A 176 -23.74 9.75 6.31
N ALA A 177 -23.01 10.48 7.15
CA ALA A 177 -23.58 11.18 8.30
C ALA A 177 -24.45 12.34 7.82
#